data_AF-A0A249T0T3-F1
#
_entry.id   AF-A0A249T0T3-F1
#
_cell.length_a   1.000
_cell.length_b   1.000
_cell.length_c   1.000
_cell.angle_alpha   90.00
_cell.angle_beta   90.00
_cell.angle_gamma   90.00
#
_symmetry.space_group_name_H-M   'P 1'
#
loop_
_entity.id
_entity.type
_entity.pdbx_description
1 polymer ?
#
loop_
_entity_poly.entity_id
_entity_poly.type
_entity_poly.pdbx_seq_one_letter_code
_entity_poly.pdbx_strand_id
1 'polypeptide(L)'
;MPASPEKYFDAAALNANSVSLFGTDYFVRALGYGKRTITPGAHLFEEQVGYNIQRIQKYLENVEALMPTKNTEPMLNALKDLFRFALESYKTDHLVIAKMIDQQAPGEEINKALEALDKKSYDTFQAKYNKLYDLGTQYAKDNGIKLVEMPTFNR
;
A
#
# COMPACT_ATOMS: atom_id res chain seq x y z
N MET A 1 -8.19 25.96 9.15
CA MET A 1 -7.89 26.45 7.80
C MET A 1 -7.45 25.26 6.94
N PRO A 2 -7.74 25.25 5.63
CA PRO A 2 -7.21 24.23 4.72
C PRO A 2 -5.68 24.17 4.76
N ALA A 3 -5.12 23.00 4.47
CA ALA A 3 -3.67 22.81 4.38
C ALA A 3 -3.09 23.43 3.09
N SER A 4 -1.76 23.49 2.96
CA SER A 4 -1.14 23.89 1.68
C SER A 4 -1.34 22.79 0.62
N PRO A 5 -1.30 23.13 -0.69
CA PRO A 5 -1.38 22.14 -1.75
C PRO A 5 -0.34 21.03 -1.64
N GLU A 6 0.91 21.37 -1.29
CA GLU A 6 1.98 20.41 -1.08
C GLU A 6 1.63 19.42 0.03
N LYS A 7 1.03 19.88 1.13
CA LYS A 7 0.61 18.99 2.22
C LYS A 7 -0.49 18.02 1.80
N TYR A 8 -1.43 18.45 0.95
CA TYR A 8 -2.43 17.52 0.39
C TYR A 8 -1.80 16.53 -0.58
N PHE A 9 -0.89 17.00 -1.44
CA PHE A 9 -0.19 16.15 -2.39
C PHE A 9 0.71 15.13 -1.70
N ASP A 10 1.52 15.55 -0.73
CA ASP A 10 2.39 14.66 0.06
C ASP A 10 1.58 13.60 0.80
N ALA A 11 0.46 14.01 1.42
CA ALA A 11 -0.43 13.08 2.10
C ALA A 11 -1.00 12.02 1.14
N ALA A 12 -1.21 12.35 -0.14
CA ALA A 12 -1.66 11.39 -1.14
C ALA A 12 -0.52 10.57 -1.74
N ALA A 13 0.50 11.22 -2.31
CA ALA A 13 1.57 10.59 -3.06
C ALA A 13 2.53 9.79 -2.17
N LEU A 14 3.05 10.39 -1.08
CA LEU A 14 4.01 9.69 -0.22
C LEU A 14 3.35 8.51 0.51
N ASN A 15 2.10 8.69 0.97
CA ASN A 15 1.43 7.61 1.68
C ASN A 15 0.98 6.50 0.71
N ALA A 16 0.61 6.80 -0.54
CA ALA A 16 0.30 5.77 -1.54
C ALA A 16 1.48 4.83 -1.78
N ASN A 17 2.72 5.34 -1.76
CA ASN A 17 3.91 4.51 -1.90
C ASN A 17 4.02 3.42 -0.84
N SER A 18 3.45 3.63 0.35
CA SER A 18 3.46 2.62 1.43
C SER A 18 2.72 1.33 1.08
N VAL A 19 1.84 1.35 0.07
CA VAL A 19 1.10 0.17 -0.40
C VAL A 19 1.43 -0.21 -1.85
N SER A 20 2.38 0.47 -2.50
CA SER A 20 2.71 0.27 -3.92
C SER A 20 3.13 -1.16 -4.30
N LEU A 21 3.73 -1.88 -3.35
CA LEU A 21 4.04 -3.31 -3.48
C LEU A 21 2.95 -4.11 -2.77
N PHE A 22 1.84 -4.35 -3.46
CA PHE A 22 0.69 -5.11 -2.95
C PHE A 22 0.69 -6.56 -3.46
N GLY A 23 -0.04 -7.44 -2.78
CA GLY A 23 -0.22 -8.83 -3.21
C GLY A 23 1.07 -9.62 -3.04
N THR A 24 1.39 -10.49 -3.99
CA THR A 24 2.63 -11.27 -3.97
C THR A 24 3.88 -10.40 -3.90
N ASP A 25 3.87 -9.23 -4.55
CA ASP A 25 5.02 -8.32 -4.57
C ASP A 25 5.37 -7.80 -3.17
N TYR A 26 4.39 -7.67 -2.27
CA TYR A 26 4.65 -7.32 -0.88
C TYR A 26 5.60 -8.34 -0.25
N PHE A 27 5.30 -9.63 -0.39
CA PHE A 27 6.10 -10.68 0.22
C PHE A 27 7.45 -10.86 -0.46
N VAL A 28 7.47 -10.93 -1.79
CA VAL A 28 8.69 -11.25 -2.54
C VAL A 28 9.65 -10.07 -2.59
N ARG A 29 9.14 -8.87 -2.86
CA ARG A 29 9.97 -7.69 -3.11
C ARG A 29 10.14 -6.83 -1.86
N ALA A 30 9.09 -6.63 -1.05
CA ALA A 30 9.21 -5.81 0.15
C ALA A 30 9.79 -6.61 1.33
N LEU A 31 9.33 -7.84 1.55
CA LEU A 31 9.76 -8.65 2.71
C LEU A 31 10.85 -9.69 2.38
N GLY A 32 11.13 -9.92 1.10
CA GLY A 32 12.20 -10.82 0.66
C GLY A 32 11.88 -12.31 0.77
N TYR A 33 10.61 -12.72 0.74
CA TYR A 33 10.24 -14.14 0.67
C TYR A 33 10.98 -14.84 -0.48
N GLY A 34 11.54 -16.03 -0.20
CA GLY A 34 12.35 -16.83 -1.12
C GLY A 34 13.80 -16.36 -1.31
N LYS A 35 14.19 -15.18 -0.79
CA LYS A 35 15.55 -14.64 -0.90
C LYS A 35 16.21 -14.31 0.44
N ARG A 36 15.39 -14.06 1.47
CA ARG A 36 15.84 -13.65 2.80
C ARG A 36 16.35 -14.84 3.60
N THR A 37 17.57 -14.73 4.13
CA THR A 37 18.06 -15.63 5.18
C THR A 37 17.47 -15.18 6.52
N ILE A 38 16.75 -16.07 7.21
CA ILE A 38 16.25 -15.80 8.57
C ILE A 38 17.43 -15.95 9.54
N THR A 39 17.94 -14.84 10.04
CA THR A 39 18.98 -14.80 11.07
C THR A 39 18.38 -14.58 12.45
N PRO A 40 19.06 -14.98 13.55
CA PRO A 40 18.63 -14.61 14.90
C PRO A 40 18.43 -13.09 15.01
N GLY A 41 17.26 -12.64 15.49
CA GLY A 41 16.88 -11.23 15.58
C GLY A 41 16.22 -10.63 14.32
N ALA A 42 16.06 -11.39 13.25
CA ALA A 42 15.27 -10.97 12.10
C ALA A 42 13.78 -10.92 12.46
N HIS A 43 13.10 -9.80 12.13
CA HIS A 43 11.64 -9.71 12.28
C HIS A 43 10.92 -10.78 11.46
N LEU A 44 9.90 -11.38 12.06
CA LEU A 44 9.03 -12.35 11.40
C LEU A 44 8.17 -11.67 10.31
N PHE A 45 7.61 -12.46 9.39
CA PHE A 45 6.73 -11.91 8.35
C PHE A 45 5.45 -11.35 8.96
N GLU A 46 4.87 -12.02 9.95
CA GLU A 46 3.66 -11.58 10.66
C GLU A 46 3.89 -10.21 11.33
N GLU A 47 5.02 -10.04 12.03
CA GLU A 47 5.38 -8.77 12.66
C GLU A 47 5.49 -7.63 11.64
N GLN A 48 6.13 -7.88 10.51
CA GLN A 48 6.30 -6.87 9.46
C GLN A 48 4.98 -6.50 8.79
N VAL A 49 4.07 -7.46 8.55
CA VAL A 49 2.69 -7.17 8.13
C VAL A 49 1.98 -6.33 9.19
N GLY A 50 2.12 -6.69 10.47
CA GLY A 50 1.55 -5.95 11.59
C GLY A 50 2.00 -4.49 11.65
N TYR A 51 3.29 -4.23 11.49
CA TYR A 51 3.84 -2.87 11.43
C TYR A 51 3.30 -2.09 10.22
N ASN A 52 3.16 -2.74 9.06
CA ASN A 52 2.60 -2.11 7.88
C ASN A 52 1.12 -1.73 8.08
N ILE A 53 0.32 -2.62 8.70
CA ILE A 53 -1.07 -2.35 9.06
C ILE A 53 -1.15 -1.09 9.95
N GLN A 54 -0.37 -1.04 11.02
CA GLN A 54 -0.36 0.12 11.94
C GLN A 54 0.03 1.41 11.22
N ARG A 55 1.04 1.35 10.35
CA ARG A 55 1.48 2.50 9.55
C ARG A 55 0.38 3.01 8.63
N ILE A 56 -0.30 2.14 7.89
CA ILE A 56 -1.38 2.54 6.97
C ILE A 56 -2.59 3.06 7.75
N GLN A 57 -2.92 2.49 8.91
CA GLN A 57 -3.97 3.02 9.79
C GLN A 57 -3.66 4.46 10.21
N LYS A 58 -2.43 4.72 10.66
CA LYS A 58 -1.99 6.07 11.02
C LYS A 58 -2.05 7.04 9.84
N TYR A 59 -1.70 6.60 8.64
CA TYR A 59 -1.85 7.42 7.44
C TYR A 59 -3.31 7.72 7.11
N LEU A 60 -4.20 6.74 7.29
CA LEU A 60 -5.63 6.94 7.10
C LEU A 60 -6.20 7.96 8.10
N GLU A 61 -5.83 7.86 9.38
CA GLU A 61 -6.20 8.83 10.42
C GLU A 61 -5.71 10.25 10.07
N ASN A 62 -4.46 10.38 9.62
CA ASN A 62 -3.91 11.67 9.19
C ASN A 62 -4.69 12.28 8.02
N VAL A 63 -5.11 11.45 7.06
CA VAL A 63 -5.90 11.86 5.90
C VAL A 63 -7.32 12.26 6.29
N GLU A 64 -7.94 11.52 7.21
CA GLU A 64 -9.27 11.83 7.74
C GLU A 64 -9.28 13.12 8.58
N ALA A 65 -8.14 13.49 9.17
CA ALA A 65 -7.96 14.76 9.87
C ALA A 65 -7.76 15.97 8.93
N LEU A 66 -7.53 15.77 7.63
CA LEU A 66 -7.41 16.86 6.67
C LEU A 66 -8.79 17.42 6.32
N MET A 67 -8.94 18.74 6.42
CA MET A 67 -10.14 19.44 5.97
C MET A 67 -10.27 19.32 4.44
N PRO A 68 -11.29 18.64 3.89
CA PRO A 68 -11.45 18.54 2.45
C PRO A 68 -11.87 19.89 1.86
N THR A 69 -11.44 20.14 0.63
CA THR A 69 -11.91 21.25 -0.21
C THR A 69 -12.47 20.66 -1.51
N LYS A 70 -13.23 21.44 -2.28
CA LYS A 70 -13.77 21.00 -3.57
C LYS A 70 -12.70 20.43 -4.51
N ASN A 71 -11.47 20.96 -4.46
CA ASN A 71 -10.37 20.54 -5.33
C ASN A 71 -9.57 19.35 -4.77
N THR A 72 -9.61 19.11 -3.47
CA THR A 72 -8.84 18.04 -2.81
C THR A 72 -9.67 16.79 -2.49
N GLU A 73 -10.99 16.94 -2.40
CA GLU A 73 -11.91 15.87 -2.02
C GLU A 73 -11.81 14.62 -2.92
N PRO A 74 -11.76 14.71 -4.26
CA PRO A 74 -11.64 13.52 -5.11
C PRO A 74 -10.37 12.70 -4.81
N MET A 75 -9.23 13.37 -4.64
CA MET A 75 -7.94 12.75 -4.35
C MET A 75 -7.93 12.12 -2.95
N LEU A 76 -8.43 12.83 -1.93
CA LEU A 76 -8.52 12.30 -0.57
C LEU A 76 -9.48 11.11 -0.48
N ASN A 77 -10.58 11.13 -1.23
CA ASN A 77 -11.51 9.99 -1.28
C ASN A 77 -10.89 8.77 -1.98
N ALA A 78 -10.16 8.96 -3.07
CA ALA A 78 -9.42 7.88 -3.74
C ALA A 78 -8.35 7.26 -2.83
N LEU A 79 -7.62 8.09 -2.08
CA LEU A 79 -6.62 7.64 -1.11
C LEU A 79 -7.23 6.80 0.01
N LYS A 80 -8.34 7.26 0.60
CA LYS A 80 -9.07 6.52 1.64
C LYS A 80 -9.58 5.17 1.11
N ASP A 81 -10.11 5.14 -0.10
CA ASP A 81 -10.58 3.92 -0.75
C ASP A 81 -9.45 2.91 -0.98
N LEU A 82 -8.30 3.38 -1.50
CA LEU A 82 -7.10 2.56 -1.66
C LEU A 82 -6.61 1.98 -0.32
N PHE A 83 -6.49 2.81 0.72
CA PHE A 83 -5.99 2.36 2.02
C PHE A 83 -6.93 1.42 2.74
N ARG A 84 -8.24 1.67 2.70
CA ARG A 84 -9.22 0.75 3.30
C ARG A 84 -9.19 -0.60 2.60
N PHE A 85 -9.11 -0.62 1.27
CA PHE A 85 -8.96 -1.85 0.50
C PHE A 85 -7.68 -2.60 0.86
N ALA A 86 -6.53 -1.91 0.86
CA ALA A 86 -5.25 -2.52 1.20
C ALA A 86 -5.24 -3.04 2.64
N LEU A 87 -5.75 -2.26 3.61
CA LEU A 87 -5.84 -2.65 5.02
C LEU A 87 -6.68 -3.91 5.23
N GLU A 88 -7.80 -4.03 4.53
CA GLU A 88 -8.65 -5.22 4.63
C GLU A 88 -7.88 -6.46 4.18
N SER A 89 -7.21 -6.39 3.02
CA SER A 89 -6.38 -7.49 2.55
C SER A 89 -5.17 -7.75 3.43
N TYR A 90 -4.56 -6.72 4.02
CA TYR A 90 -3.43 -6.91 4.95
C TYR A 90 -3.87 -7.64 6.22
N LYS A 91 -5.03 -7.28 6.78
CA LYS A 91 -5.59 -7.86 8.01
C LYS A 91 -6.14 -9.27 7.83
N THR A 92 -6.51 -9.64 6.61
CA THR A 92 -7.10 -10.94 6.29
C THR A 92 -6.10 -11.81 5.54
N ASP A 93 -5.91 -11.59 4.25
CA ASP A 93 -5.14 -12.47 3.37
C ASP A 93 -3.63 -12.41 3.64
N HIS A 94 -3.03 -11.21 3.73
CA HIS A 94 -1.58 -11.11 3.92
C HIS A 94 -1.15 -11.62 5.30
N LEU A 95 -1.93 -11.33 6.35
CA LEU A 95 -1.60 -11.81 7.69
C LEU A 95 -1.63 -13.34 7.77
N VAL A 96 -2.57 -13.99 7.08
CA VAL A 96 -2.61 -15.45 6.97
C VAL A 96 -1.39 -16.00 6.24
N ILE A 97 -1.02 -15.42 5.10
CA ILE A 97 0.16 -15.85 4.33
C ILE A 97 1.45 -15.66 5.14
N ALA A 98 1.57 -14.53 5.84
CA ALA A 98 2.72 -14.26 6.71
C ALA A 98 2.88 -15.32 7.80
N LYS A 99 1.77 -15.73 8.45
CA LYS A 99 1.76 -16.82 9.43
C LYS A 99 2.20 -18.14 8.81
N MET A 100 1.74 -18.47 7.61
CA MET A 100 2.15 -19.68 6.90
C MET A 100 3.67 -19.70 6.68
N ILE A 101 4.25 -18.56 6.28
CA ILE A 101 5.70 -18.43 6.08
C ILE A 101 6.46 -18.61 7.40
N ASP A 102 6.04 -17.93 8.46
CA ASP A 102 6.72 -18.01 9.77
C ASP A 102 6.60 -19.41 10.40
N GLN A 103 5.50 -20.12 10.12
CA GLN A 103 5.27 -21.50 10.54
C GLN A 103 5.95 -22.55 9.64
N GLN A 104 6.68 -22.11 8.62
CA GLN A 104 7.38 -22.99 7.67
C GLN A 104 6.42 -23.98 6.97
N ALA A 105 5.22 -23.51 6.62
CA ALA A 105 4.30 -24.30 5.79
C ALA A 105 4.97 -24.71 4.47
N PRO A 106 4.50 -25.79 3.82
CA PRO A 106 5.05 -26.22 2.53
C PRO A 106 5.06 -25.08 1.50
N GLY A 107 6.17 -24.92 0.78
CA GLY A 107 6.32 -23.83 -0.19
C GLY A 107 5.25 -23.81 -1.28
N GLU A 108 4.74 -24.98 -1.68
CA GLU A 108 3.61 -25.11 -2.61
C GLU A 108 2.32 -24.49 -2.05
N GLU A 109 2.03 -24.69 -0.77
CA GLU A 109 0.86 -24.11 -0.10
C GLU A 109 0.98 -22.58 -0.01
N ILE A 110 2.18 -22.08 0.33
CA ILE A 110 2.44 -20.63 0.38
C ILE A 110 2.28 -20.02 -1.01
N ASN A 111 2.86 -20.63 -2.05
CA ASN A 111 2.77 -20.13 -3.42
C ASN A 111 1.31 -20.11 -3.91
N LYS A 112 0.53 -21.15 -3.62
CA LYS A 112 -0.90 -21.20 -3.94
C LYS A 112 -1.68 -20.10 -3.24
N ALA A 113 -1.35 -19.78 -1.99
CA ALA A 113 -2.00 -18.70 -1.25
C ALA A 113 -1.64 -17.31 -1.82
N LEU A 114 -0.38 -17.11 -2.25
CA LEU A 114 0.07 -15.90 -2.94
C LEU A 114 -0.66 -15.70 -4.28
N GLU A 115 -0.76 -16.75 -5.11
CA GLU A 115 -1.51 -16.72 -6.36
C GLU A 115 -3.01 -16.42 -6.14
N ALA A 116 -3.60 -17.02 -5.11
CA ALA A 116 -4.99 -16.77 -4.74
C ALA A 116 -5.23 -15.33 -4.29
N LEU A 117 -4.30 -14.74 -3.53
CA LEU A 117 -4.32 -13.33 -3.15
C LEU A 117 -4.30 -12.42 -4.37
N ASP A 118 -3.37 -12.63 -5.30
CA ASP A 118 -3.28 -11.80 -6.49
C ASP A 118 -4.54 -11.92 -7.36
N LYS A 119 -5.02 -13.14 -7.60
CA LYS A 119 -6.26 -13.40 -8.35
C LYS A 119 -7.48 -12.73 -7.71
N LYS A 120 -7.54 -12.69 -6.38
CA LYS A 120 -8.67 -12.12 -5.63
C LYS A 120 -8.66 -10.60 -5.68
N SER A 121 -7.48 -9.96 -5.60
CA SER A 121 -7.41 -8.56 -5.17
C SER A 121 -6.49 -7.66 -5.98
N TYR A 122 -5.57 -8.19 -6.80
CA TYR A 122 -4.55 -7.37 -7.46
C TYR A 122 -5.15 -6.38 -8.47
N ASP A 123 -6.03 -6.82 -9.36
CA ASP A 123 -6.63 -5.93 -10.37
C ASP A 123 -7.46 -4.82 -9.73
N THR A 124 -8.19 -5.15 -8.66
CA THR A 124 -8.96 -4.15 -7.89
C THR A 124 -8.04 -3.16 -7.20
N PHE A 125 -6.94 -3.64 -6.58
CA PHE A 125 -5.93 -2.78 -6.00
C PHE A 125 -5.33 -1.84 -7.05
N GLN A 126 -4.91 -2.38 -8.20
CA GLN A 126 -4.25 -1.63 -9.26
C GLN A 126 -5.16 -0.53 -9.82
N ALA A 127 -6.45 -0.83 -10.03
CA ALA A 127 -7.40 0.17 -10.48
C ALA A 127 -7.55 1.33 -9.47
N LYS A 128 -7.59 1.03 -8.16
CA LYS A 128 -7.65 2.06 -7.10
C LYS A 128 -6.36 2.87 -7.03
N TYR A 129 -5.22 2.20 -7.15
CA TYR A 129 -3.90 2.84 -7.14
C TYR A 129 -3.74 3.79 -8.32
N ASN A 130 -4.06 3.34 -9.53
CA ASN A 130 -3.98 4.16 -10.74
C ASN A 130 -4.92 5.37 -10.68
N LYS A 131 -6.16 5.18 -10.19
CA LYS A 131 -7.09 6.29 -9.99
C LYS A 131 -6.51 7.38 -9.08
N LEU A 132 -5.88 6.98 -7.97
CA LEU A 132 -5.21 7.93 -7.08
C LEU A 132 -4.02 8.60 -7.76
N TYR A 133 -3.21 7.84 -8.49
CA TYR A 133 -2.06 8.35 -9.23
C TYR A 133 -2.47 9.43 -10.24
N ASP A 134 -3.53 9.19 -11.01
CA ASP A 134 -4.04 10.13 -12.01
C ASP A 134 -4.55 11.42 -11.35
N LEU A 135 -5.33 11.28 -10.28
CA LEU A 135 -5.84 12.42 -9.51
C LEU A 135 -4.71 13.23 -8.86
N GLY A 136 -3.71 12.56 -8.30
CA GLY A 136 -2.53 13.21 -7.71
C GLY A 136 -1.69 13.94 -8.75
N THR A 137 -1.49 13.33 -9.92
CA THR A 137 -0.77 13.93 -11.05
C THR A 137 -1.47 15.19 -11.55
N GLN A 138 -2.78 15.13 -11.74
CA GLN A 138 -3.57 16.29 -12.14
C GLN A 138 -3.53 17.39 -11.07
N TYR A 139 -3.68 17.02 -9.79
CA TYR A 139 -3.59 17.97 -8.68
C TYR A 139 -2.23 18.66 -8.61
N ALA A 140 -1.13 17.92 -8.79
CA ALA A 140 0.21 18.49 -8.82
C ALA A 140 0.36 19.51 -9.94
N LYS A 141 -0.11 19.18 -11.15
CA LYS A 141 -0.10 20.08 -12.31
C LYS A 141 -0.88 21.37 -12.04
N ASP A 142 -2.09 21.26 -11.49
CA ASP A 142 -2.97 22.41 -11.22
C ASP A 142 -2.41 23.35 -10.15
N ASN A 143 -1.52 22.86 -9.29
CA ASN A 143 -0.92 23.62 -8.19
C ASN A 143 0.57 23.92 -8.41
N GLY A 144 1.14 23.63 -9.58
CA GLY A 144 2.55 23.89 -9.88
C GLY A 144 3.54 23.05 -9.06
N ILE A 145 3.10 21.91 -8.51
CA ILE A 145 3.93 20.99 -7.74
C ILE A 145 4.75 20.15 -8.73
N LYS A 146 6.09 20.16 -8.57
CA LYS A 146 6.97 19.33 -9.39
C LYS A 146 6.86 17.87 -8.97
N LEU A 147 6.46 17.02 -9.92
CA LEU A 147 6.54 15.58 -9.76
C LEU A 147 8.01 15.16 -9.91
N VAL A 148 8.51 14.40 -8.94
CA VAL A 148 9.68 13.56 -9.17
C VAL A 148 9.13 12.29 -9.82
N GLU A 149 9.66 11.88 -10.97
CA GLU A 149 9.21 10.66 -11.65
C GLU A 149 9.24 9.48 -10.65
N MET A 150 8.07 8.88 -10.40
CA MET A 150 8.00 7.65 -9.63
C MET A 150 8.65 6.54 -10.46
N PRO A 151 9.44 5.63 -9.84
CA PRO A 151 9.99 4.48 -10.54
C PRO A 151 8.85 3.73 -11.24
N THR A 152 8.97 3.54 -12.56
CA THR A 152 8.05 2.69 -13.32
C THR A 152 8.29 1.24 -12.93
N PHE A 153 7.31 0.63 -12.26
CA PHE A 153 7.34 -0.81 -12.00
C PHE A 153 6.75 -1.53 -13.21
N ASN A 154 7.61 -1.80 -14.20
CA ASN A 154 7.29 -2.79 -15.22
C ASN A 154 7.26 -4.17 -14.54
N ARG A 155 6.12 -4.86 -14.64
CA ARG A 155 6.07 -6.32 -14.48
C ARG A 155 6.36 -6.96 -15.83
#